data_AF-A0A430EK91-F1
#
_entry.id   AF-A0A430EK91-F1
#
_cell.length_a   1.000
_cell.length_b   1.000
_cell.length_c   1.000
_cell.angle_alpha   90.00
_cell.angle_beta   90.00
_cell.angle_gamma   90.00
#
_symmetry.space_group_name_H-M   'P 1'
#
loop_
_entity.id
_entity.type
_entity.pdbx_description
1 polymer ?
#
loop_
_entity_poly.entity_id
_entity_poly.type
_entity_poly.pdbx_seq_one_letter_code
_entity_poly.pdbx_strand_id
1 'polypeptide(L)'
;MEPAMSNSYTKAAFGIVVTSPEADLLRRVIGAIELVGDVEIGLEALKAHFHGMGEDFAALFPRTAESPFDGLLDLFPDENFPILDFEIDFGEADADGRVALFFSGEQFGVETAAKLIQRCAQSALPFGFEWASDCDRLRAGEFGGGYVAISHAAVARQAQTPHPQRPSRPDAARHSPPKRHPARVDPPTLPKDEEDRPDGAEVALVGAALARLTRPNGRGEERVRKGVRTRGSSELSQGDDP
;
A
#
# COMPACT_ATOMS: atom_id res chain seq x y z
N MET A 1 -29.17 -22.17 16.45
CA MET A 1 -27.99 -21.34 16.77
C MET A 1 -27.31 -21.09 15.45
N GLU A 2 -27.50 -19.91 14.87
CA GLU A 2 -26.85 -19.59 13.60
C GLU A 2 -25.34 -19.49 13.83
N PRO A 3 -24.51 -20.02 12.91
CA PRO A 3 -23.07 -19.85 13.02
C PRO A 3 -22.77 -18.35 12.98
N ALA A 4 -22.01 -17.86 13.96
CA ALA A 4 -21.57 -16.48 13.94
C ALA A 4 -20.83 -16.21 12.62
N MET A 5 -21.16 -15.11 11.95
CA MET A 5 -20.51 -14.66 10.70
C MET A 5 -19.05 -14.29 10.99
N SER A 6 -18.11 -14.70 10.15
CA SER A 6 -16.68 -14.38 10.25
C SER A 6 -16.35 -13.25 9.29
N ASN A 7 -15.40 -12.40 9.69
CA ASN A 7 -14.93 -11.30 8.85
C ASN A 7 -13.64 -11.71 8.15
N SER A 8 -13.59 -11.50 6.84
CA SER A 8 -12.39 -11.67 6.02
C SER A 8 -11.75 -10.33 5.73
N TYR A 9 -10.43 -10.30 5.67
CA TYR A 9 -9.62 -9.11 5.41
C TYR A 9 -8.63 -9.40 4.29
N THR A 10 -8.36 -8.39 3.47
CA THR A 10 -7.31 -8.42 2.44
C THR A 10 -6.26 -7.39 2.82
N LYS A 11 -5.02 -7.81 2.97
CA LYS A 11 -3.93 -6.97 3.50
C LYS A 11 -2.79 -6.89 2.51
N ALA A 12 -2.25 -5.70 2.30
CA ALA A 12 -0.99 -5.52 1.59
C ALA A 12 -0.24 -4.32 2.19
N ALA A 13 1.08 -4.36 2.09
CA ALA A 13 1.95 -3.25 2.45
C ALA A 13 3.23 -3.31 1.61
N PHE A 14 3.52 -2.27 0.84
CA PHE A 14 4.70 -2.23 -0.03
C PHE A 14 5.09 -0.79 -0.39
N GLY A 15 6.31 -0.60 -0.88
CA GLY A 15 6.79 0.69 -1.34
C GLY A 15 7.22 0.68 -2.80
N ILE A 16 7.05 1.81 -3.47
CA ILE A 16 7.60 2.10 -4.80
C ILE A 16 8.31 3.45 -4.79
N VAL A 17 9.16 3.68 -5.78
CA VAL A 17 9.82 4.98 -6.00
C VAL A 17 9.40 5.49 -7.36
N VAL A 18 8.89 6.71 -7.40
CA VAL A 18 8.40 7.36 -8.63
C VAL A 18 9.08 8.72 -8.82
N THR A 19 8.85 9.36 -9.96
CA THR A 19 9.31 10.73 -10.21
C THR A 19 8.40 11.75 -9.52
N SER A 20 8.90 12.94 -9.17
CA SER A 20 8.06 14.00 -8.59
C SER A 20 6.79 14.31 -9.39
N PRO A 21 6.82 14.41 -10.75
CA PRO A 21 5.60 14.61 -11.53
C PRO A 21 4.56 13.49 -11.38
N GLU A 22 4.99 12.23 -11.29
CA GLU A 22 4.08 11.09 -11.05
C GLU A 22 3.49 11.13 -9.65
N ALA A 23 4.28 11.53 -8.63
CA ALA A 23 3.77 11.71 -7.28
C ALA A 23 2.71 12.84 -7.22
N ASP A 24 2.95 13.96 -7.91
CA ASP A 24 1.99 15.07 -7.98
C ASP A 24 0.72 14.71 -8.76
N LEU A 25 0.85 13.89 -9.81
CA LEU A 25 -0.29 13.29 -10.49
C LEU A 25 -1.08 12.39 -9.55
N LEU A 26 -0.43 11.48 -8.81
CA LEU A 26 -1.10 10.59 -7.87
C LEU A 26 -1.88 11.35 -6.80
N ARG A 27 -1.32 12.44 -6.24
CA ARG A 27 -2.04 13.31 -5.30
C ARG A 27 -3.32 13.90 -5.90
N ARG A 28 -3.25 14.39 -7.14
CA ARG A 28 -4.44 14.91 -7.85
C ARG A 28 -5.46 13.81 -8.10
N VAL A 29 -5.02 12.62 -8.51
CA VAL A 29 -5.90 11.46 -8.74
C VAL A 29 -6.64 11.07 -7.45
N ILE A 30 -5.94 10.99 -6.32
CA ILE A 30 -6.54 10.67 -5.02
C ILE A 30 -7.58 11.72 -4.64
N GLY A 31 -7.24 13.00 -4.73
CA GLY A 31 -8.19 14.09 -4.45
C GLY A 31 -9.41 14.09 -5.37
N ALA A 32 -9.24 13.69 -6.64
CA ALA A 32 -10.37 13.52 -7.56
C ALA A 32 -11.26 12.34 -7.20
N ILE A 33 -10.70 11.22 -6.72
CA ILE A 33 -11.48 10.07 -6.23
C ILE A 33 -12.33 10.48 -5.03
N GLU A 34 -11.73 11.18 -4.07
CA GLU A 34 -12.45 11.70 -2.89
C GLU A 34 -13.60 12.63 -3.29
N LEU A 35 -13.36 13.53 -4.26
CA LEU A 35 -14.38 14.45 -4.77
C LEU A 35 -15.53 13.72 -5.49
N VAL A 36 -15.22 12.69 -6.28
CA VAL A 36 -16.23 11.92 -7.03
C VAL A 36 -17.08 11.06 -6.08
N GLY A 37 -16.51 10.59 -4.98
CA GLY A 37 -17.25 9.86 -3.95
C GLY A 37 -18.18 10.73 -3.10
N ASP A 38 -18.06 12.05 -3.17
CA ASP A 38 -18.88 12.98 -2.40
C ASP A 38 -20.21 13.30 -3.13
N VAL A 39 -21.29 12.75 -2.59
CA VAL A 39 -22.66 12.92 -3.11
C VAL A 39 -23.19 14.35 -3.04
N GLU A 40 -22.55 15.24 -2.28
CA GLU A 40 -22.93 16.65 -2.19
C GLU A 40 -22.38 17.46 -3.38
N ILE A 41 -21.40 16.92 -4.12
CA ILE A 41 -20.75 17.61 -5.23
C ILE A 41 -21.55 17.41 -6.53
N GLY A 42 -22.12 18.50 -7.04
CA GLY A 42 -22.85 18.50 -8.30
C GLY A 42 -21.96 18.37 -9.55
N LEU A 43 -22.54 17.90 -10.65
CA LEU A 43 -21.87 17.67 -11.94
C LEU A 43 -21.08 18.88 -12.48
N GLU A 44 -21.58 20.10 -12.32
CA GLU A 44 -20.88 21.30 -12.79
C GLU A 44 -19.60 21.59 -11.99
N ALA A 45 -19.60 21.31 -10.68
CA ALA A 45 -18.41 21.42 -9.86
C ALA A 45 -17.37 20.35 -10.25
N LEU A 46 -17.80 19.11 -10.54
CA LEU A 46 -16.94 18.05 -11.07
C LEU A 46 -16.30 18.44 -12.41
N LYS A 47 -17.09 19.02 -13.34
CA LYS A 47 -16.55 19.51 -14.62
C LYS A 47 -15.51 20.61 -14.43
N ALA A 48 -15.79 21.59 -13.57
CA ALA A 48 -14.85 22.67 -13.26
C ALA A 48 -13.56 22.13 -12.64
N HIS A 49 -13.67 21.15 -11.73
CA HIS A 49 -12.51 20.49 -11.14
C HIS A 49 -11.69 19.77 -12.21
N PHE A 50 -12.33 18.95 -13.05
CA PHE A 50 -11.65 18.24 -14.15
C PHE A 50 -10.86 19.17 -15.06
N HIS A 51 -11.40 20.34 -15.40
CA HIS A 51 -10.68 21.34 -16.20
C HIS A 51 -9.41 21.88 -15.53
N GLY A 52 -9.37 21.92 -14.20
CA GLY A 52 -8.19 22.30 -13.42
C GLY A 52 -7.16 21.19 -13.21
N MET A 53 -7.47 19.95 -13.61
CA MET A 53 -6.61 18.79 -13.34
C MET A 53 -5.37 18.73 -14.22
N GLY A 54 -5.35 19.38 -15.39
CA GLY A 54 -4.21 19.38 -16.31
C GLY A 54 -4.29 18.32 -17.42
N GLU A 55 -3.47 18.51 -18.46
CA GLU A 55 -3.48 17.66 -19.67
C GLU A 55 -2.94 16.25 -19.43
N ASP A 56 -1.97 16.12 -18.52
CA ASP A 56 -1.38 14.83 -18.14
C ASP A 56 -2.39 13.91 -17.43
N PHE A 57 -3.26 14.48 -16.58
CA PHE A 57 -4.39 13.76 -16.01
C PHE A 57 -5.39 13.35 -17.09
N ALA A 58 -5.81 14.29 -17.94
CA ALA A 58 -6.79 14.03 -19.00
C ALA A 58 -6.32 13.00 -20.04
N ALA A 59 -5.00 12.90 -20.27
CA ALA A 59 -4.41 11.89 -21.15
C ALA A 59 -4.51 10.47 -20.59
N LEU A 60 -4.41 10.31 -19.26
CA LEU A 60 -4.47 9.02 -18.58
C LEU A 60 -5.89 8.61 -18.17
N PHE A 61 -6.76 9.60 -17.97
CA PHE A 61 -8.15 9.43 -17.57
C PHE A 61 -9.07 10.21 -18.53
N PRO A 62 -9.29 9.68 -19.75
CA PRO A 62 -10.11 10.35 -20.74
C PRO A 62 -11.55 10.46 -20.26
N ARG A 63 -12.15 11.63 -20.48
CA ARG A 63 -13.57 11.89 -20.22
C ARG A 63 -14.48 11.27 -21.28
N THR A 64 -15.73 11.04 -20.91
CA THR A 64 -16.82 10.68 -21.83
C THR A 64 -17.77 11.88 -22.01
N ALA A 65 -18.86 11.68 -22.77
CA ALA A 65 -19.90 12.69 -22.90
C ALA A 65 -20.79 12.73 -21.65
N GLU A 66 -20.86 11.62 -20.93
CA GLU A 66 -21.75 11.31 -19.83
C GLU A 66 -21.17 11.81 -18.50
N SER A 67 -19.88 11.60 -18.25
CA SER A 67 -19.22 12.14 -17.06
C SER A 67 -17.74 12.52 -17.29
N PRO A 68 -17.26 13.58 -16.61
CA PRO A 68 -15.87 14.01 -16.72
C PRO A 68 -14.88 12.97 -16.17
N PHE A 69 -15.30 12.09 -15.25
CA PHE A 69 -14.41 11.17 -14.53
C PHE A 69 -14.58 9.69 -14.90
N ASP A 70 -15.31 9.34 -15.96
CA ASP A 70 -15.53 7.94 -16.35
C ASP A 70 -14.22 7.16 -16.55
N GLY A 71 -13.23 7.77 -17.21
CA GLY A 71 -11.91 7.13 -17.35
C GLY A 71 -11.20 6.87 -16.01
N LEU A 72 -11.49 7.68 -14.97
CA LEU A 72 -11.01 7.46 -13.60
C LEU A 72 -11.79 6.34 -12.91
N LEU A 73 -13.10 6.25 -13.15
CA LEU A 73 -13.96 5.21 -12.58
C LEU A 73 -13.59 3.80 -13.05
N ASP A 74 -12.98 3.65 -14.23
CA ASP A 74 -12.43 2.38 -14.74
C ASP A 74 -11.38 1.72 -13.81
N LEU A 75 -10.82 2.48 -12.86
CA LEU A 75 -9.93 1.94 -11.83
C LEU A 75 -10.66 1.00 -10.89
N PHE A 76 -11.95 1.22 -10.65
CA PHE A 76 -12.71 0.53 -9.61
C PHE A 76 -13.47 -0.67 -10.18
N PRO A 77 -13.62 -1.75 -9.39
CA PRO A 77 -14.52 -2.84 -9.74
C PRO A 77 -16.01 -2.44 -9.75
N ASP A 78 -16.38 -1.48 -8.89
CA ASP A 78 -17.72 -0.87 -8.85
C ASP A 78 -17.58 0.65 -9.08
N GLU A 79 -18.01 1.10 -10.25
CA GLU A 79 -17.99 2.50 -10.66
C GLU A 79 -18.93 3.39 -9.84
N ASN A 80 -19.94 2.81 -9.16
CA ASN A 80 -20.91 3.56 -8.35
C ASN A 80 -20.41 3.85 -6.94
N PHE A 81 -19.34 3.18 -6.50
CA PHE A 81 -18.78 3.35 -5.16
C PHE A 81 -17.24 3.39 -5.21
N PRO A 82 -16.66 4.44 -5.84
CA PRO A 82 -15.22 4.55 -6.03
C PRO A 82 -14.52 4.92 -4.73
N ILE A 83 -14.08 3.92 -3.97
CA ILE A 83 -13.32 4.09 -2.72
C ILE A 83 -11.92 3.48 -2.85
N LEU A 84 -10.92 4.22 -2.37
CA LEU A 84 -9.58 3.67 -2.16
C LEU A 84 -9.55 2.94 -0.82
N ASP A 85 -9.61 1.61 -0.86
CA ASP A 85 -9.55 0.77 0.35
C ASP A 85 -8.11 0.59 0.89
N PHE A 86 -7.23 1.57 0.64
CA PHE A 86 -5.85 1.58 1.07
C PHE A 86 -5.32 3.02 1.15
N GLU A 87 -4.29 3.19 1.96
CA GLU A 87 -3.59 4.45 2.18
C GLU A 87 -2.35 4.50 1.31
N ILE A 88 -1.96 5.73 0.92
CA ILE A 88 -0.72 6.02 0.23
C ILE A 88 0.00 7.14 0.97
N ASP A 89 1.12 6.81 1.62
CA ASP A 89 2.01 7.79 2.21
C ASP A 89 3.03 8.26 1.18
N PHE A 90 3.22 9.58 1.10
CA PHE A 90 4.20 10.21 0.23
C PHE A 90 5.40 10.67 1.04
N GLY A 91 6.58 10.18 0.71
CA GLY A 91 7.83 10.71 1.23
C GLY A 91 8.18 12.08 0.64
N GLU A 92 9.30 12.62 1.12
CA GLU A 92 9.93 13.80 0.53
C GLU A 92 10.68 13.42 -0.75
N ALA A 93 10.76 14.37 -1.68
CA ALA A 93 11.58 14.20 -2.88
C ALA A 93 13.07 14.18 -2.52
N ASP A 94 13.82 13.23 -3.06
CA ASP A 94 15.27 13.20 -2.95
C ASP A 94 15.95 14.20 -3.89
N ALA A 95 17.29 14.23 -3.86
CA ALA A 95 18.09 15.14 -4.67
C ALA A 95 17.90 14.95 -6.19
N ASP A 96 17.44 13.76 -6.61
CA ASP A 96 17.20 13.40 -8.00
C ASP A 96 15.72 13.59 -8.40
N GLY A 97 14.90 14.16 -7.52
CA GLY A 97 13.47 14.36 -7.75
C GLY A 97 12.68 13.04 -7.75
N ARG A 98 13.14 12.04 -6.98
CA ARG A 98 12.40 10.80 -6.75
C ARG A 98 11.66 10.85 -5.42
N VAL A 99 10.44 10.32 -5.43
CA VAL A 99 9.56 10.29 -4.25
C VAL A 99 9.29 8.83 -3.90
N ALA A 100 9.55 8.45 -2.66
CA ALA A 100 9.16 7.14 -2.14
C ALA A 100 7.68 7.17 -1.73
N LEU A 101 6.91 6.19 -2.20
CA LEU A 101 5.50 6.02 -1.87
C LEU A 101 5.34 4.72 -1.10
N PHE A 102 4.52 4.73 -0.05
CA PHE A 102 4.19 3.54 0.72
C PHE A 102 2.70 3.29 0.69
N PHE A 103 2.31 2.09 0.24
CA PHE A 103 0.93 1.64 0.13
C PHE A 103 0.64 0.68 1.27
N SER A 104 -0.49 0.83 1.96
CA SER A 104 -0.91 -0.12 3.00
C SER A 104 -2.42 -0.14 3.24
N GLY A 105 -2.95 -1.27 3.71
CA GLY A 105 -4.37 -1.37 4.10
C GLY A 105 -4.77 -2.76 4.58
N GLU A 106 -5.93 -2.83 5.26
CA GLU A 106 -6.50 -4.09 5.79
C GLU A 106 -7.79 -4.56 5.07
N GLN A 107 -8.28 -3.78 4.12
CA GLN A 107 -9.27 -4.20 3.11
C GLN A 107 -8.74 -3.87 1.70
N PHE A 108 -7.44 -4.06 1.52
CA PHE A 108 -6.65 -3.55 0.41
C PHE A 108 -7.27 -3.89 -0.96
N GLY A 109 -7.67 -2.86 -1.69
CA GLY A 109 -8.17 -2.94 -3.06
C GLY A 109 -7.09 -3.33 -4.07
N VAL A 110 -6.72 -4.61 -4.11
CA VAL A 110 -5.62 -5.15 -4.95
C VAL A 110 -5.76 -4.76 -6.43
N GLU A 111 -6.98 -4.77 -6.95
CA GLU A 111 -7.26 -4.38 -8.34
C GLU A 111 -7.02 -2.90 -8.60
N THR A 112 -7.65 -2.08 -7.77
CA THR A 112 -7.59 -0.63 -7.85
C THR A 112 -6.15 -0.15 -7.72
N ALA A 113 -5.39 -0.67 -6.74
CA ALA A 113 -3.98 -0.37 -6.56
C ALA A 113 -3.15 -0.73 -7.79
N ALA A 114 -3.35 -1.93 -8.35
CA ALA A 114 -2.59 -2.37 -9.52
C ALA A 114 -2.86 -1.51 -10.76
N LYS A 115 -4.13 -1.17 -11.04
CA LYS A 115 -4.51 -0.29 -12.14
C LYS A 115 -3.98 1.14 -11.93
N LEU A 116 -4.06 1.66 -10.71
CA LEU A 116 -3.57 2.99 -10.35
C LEU A 116 -2.05 3.09 -10.58
N ILE A 117 -1.29 2.14 -10.04
CA ILE A 117 0.17 2.06 -10.25
C ILE A 117 0.48 1.91 -11.74
N GLN A 118 -0.23 1.00 -12.43
CA GLN A 118 0.00 0.76 -13.85
C GLN A 118 -0.21 2.01 -14.70
N ARG A 119 -1.18 2.87 -14.37
CA ARG A 119 -1.46 4.08 -15.16
C ARG A 119 -0.56 5.25 -14.76
N CYS A 120 -0.39 5.49 -13.46
CA CYS A 120 0.19 6.74 -12.94
C CYS A 120 1.67 6.65 -12.54
N ALA A 121 2.22 5.45 -12.35
CA ALA A 121 3.58 5.25 -11.85
C ALA A 121 4.44 4.46 -12.86
N GLN A 122 4.52 4.96 -14.10
CA GLN A 122 5.23 4.28 -15.19
C GLN A 122 6.71 4.03 -14.86
N SER A 123 7.36 4.98 -14.17
CA SER A 123 8.79 4.86 -13.84
C SER A 123 9.10 3.75 -12.83
N ALA A 124 8.10 3.27 -12.09
CA ALA A 124 8.24 2.15 -11.17
C ALA A 124 8.03 0.79 -11.86
N LEU A 125 7.57 0.77 -13.12
CA LEU A 125 7.31 -0.48 -13.84
C LEU A 125 8.58 -1.03 -14.51
N PRO A 126 8.72 -2.37 -14.61
CA PRO A 126 7.81 -3.40 -14.08
C PRO A 126 7.92 -3.55 -12.56
N PHE A 127 6.79 -3.83 -11.92
CA PHE A 127 6.71 -4.01 -10.46
C PHE A 127 5.76 -5.16 -10.11
N GLY A 128 5.85 -5.65 -8.88
CA GLY A 128 4.78 -6.46 -8.34
C GLY A 128 4.78 -6.48 -6.83
N PHE A 129 3.64 -6.86 -6.27
CA PHE A 129 3.43 -6.86 -4.83
C PHE A 129 2.65 -8.08 -4.40
N GLU A 130 2.86 -8.45 -3.14
CA GLU A 130 2.15 -9.53 -2.48
C GLU A 130 0.98 -8.98 -1.67
N TRP A 131 -0.04 -9.80 -1.53
CA TRP A 131 -1.17 -9.55 -0.63
C TRP A 131 -1.50 -10.83 0.12
N ALA A 132 -2.02 -10.66 1.33
CA ALA A 132 -2.52 -11.73 2.16
C ALA A 132 -4.03 -11.60 2.33
N SER A 133 -4.71 -12.71 2.52
CA SER A 133 -6.08 -12.72 3.02
C SER A 133 -6.15 -13.53 4.30
N ASP A 134 -6.74 -12.95 5.33
CA ASP A 134 -6.96 -13.60 6.62
C ASP A 134 -8.41 -13.43 7.09
N CYS A 135 -8.71 -14.07 8.22
CA CYS A 135 -10.04 -14.07 8.82
C CYS A 135 -9.92 -13.91 10.34
N ASP A 136 -10.91 -13.24 10.96
CA ASP A 136 -10.98 -13.12 12.42
C ASP A 136 -11.19 -14.46 13.14
N ARG A 137 -11.55 -15.50 12.39
CA ARG A 137 -11.66 -16.88 12.87
C ARG A 137 -10.63 -17.78 12.22
N LEU A 138 -9.96 -18.56 13.07
CA LEU A 138 -8.94 -19.53 12.66
C LEU A 138 -9.58 -20.80 12.03
N ARG A 139 -10.16 -20.66 10.84
CA ARG A 139 -10.79 -21.77 10.10
C ARG A 139 -9.92 -22.23 8.94
N ALA A 140 -9.93 -23.53 8.70
CA ALA A 140 -9.12 -24.13 7.64
C ALA A 140 -9.60 -23.65 6.25
N GLY A 141 -8.67 -23.13 5.44
CA GLY A 141 -8.96 -22.63 4.10
C GLY A 141 -9.42 -21.17 4.01
N GLU A 142 -9.53 -20.46 5.14
CA GLU A 142 -9.90 -19.03 5.17
C GLU A 142 -8.67 -18.10 5.20
N PHE A 143 -7.46 -18.65 5.13
CA PHE A 143 -6.21 -17.91 4.95
C PHE A 143 -5.66 -18.15 3.55
N GLY A 144 -5.15 -17.10 2.94
CA GLY A 144 -4.57 -17.16 1.61
C GLY A 144 -3.75 -15.91 1.28
N GLY A 145 -3.56 -15.71 0.00
CA GLY A 145 -2.82 -14.56 -0.51
C GLY A 145 -2.49 -14.76 -1.97
N GLY A 146 -1.66 -13.88 -2.49
CA GLY A 146 -1.22 -13.96 -3.87
C GLY A 146 -0.21 -12.88 -4.21
N TYR A 147 0.09 -12.84 -5.49
CA TYR A 147 1.00 -11.88 -6.08
C TYR A 147 0.34 -11.20 -7.28
N VAL A 148 0.65 -9.92 -7.46
CA VAL A 148 0.29 -9.16 -8.64
C VAL A 148 1.57 -8.75 -9.36
N ALA A 149 1.65 -9.08 -10.65
CA ALA A 149 2.66 -8.57 -11.56
C ALA A 149 2.08 -7.43 -12.40
N ILE A 150 2.77 -6.30 -12.43
CA ILE A 150 2.38 -5.11 -13.19
C ILE A 150 3.48 -4.82 -14.22
N SER A 151 3.06 -4.73 -15.47
CA SER A 151 3.89 -4.30 -16.59
C SER A 151 3.24 -3.11 -17.28
N HIS A 152 3.98 -2.43 -18.15
CA HIS A 152 3.43 -1.35 -18.98
C HIS A 152 2.22 -1.80 -19.83
N ALA A 153 2.15 -3.08 -20.21
CA ALA A 153 1.10 -3.59 -21.10
C ALA A 153 -0.07 -4.26 -20.37
N ALA A 154 0.18 -4.87 -19.21
CA ALA A 154 -0.82 -5.69 -18.52
C ALA A 154 -0.59 -5.81 -17.01
N VAL A 155 -1.68 -6.03 -16.28
CA VAL A 155 -1.71 -6.52 -14.89
C VAL A 155 -2.06 -8.00 -14.91
N ALA A 156 -1.22 -8.82 -14.28
CA ALA A 156 -1.46 -10.26 -14.12
C ALA A 156 -1.54 -10.59 -12.62
N ARG A 157 -2.54 -11.38 -12.22
CA ARG A 157 -2.68 -11.86 -10.84
C ARG A 157 -2.43 -13.35 -10.75
N GLN A 158 -1.72 -13.75 -9.71
CA GLN A 158 -1.58 -15.13 -9.31
C GLN A 158 -2.06 -15.27 -7.88
N ALA A 159 -3.25 -15.85 -7.69
CA ALA A 159 -3.66 -16.30 -6.37
C ALA A 159 -2.82 -17.51 -5.97
N GLN A 160 -2.40 -17.60 -4.70
CA GLN A 160 -1.98 -18.88 -4.17
C GLN A 160 -3.22 -19.77 -4.11
N THR A 161 -3.25 -20.80 -4.94
CA THR A 161 -4.24 -21.86 -4.81
C THR A 161 -4.13 -22.42 -3.39
N PRO A 162 -5.24 -22.56 -2.64
CA PRO A 162 -5.17 -23.22 -1.34
C PRO A 162 -4.51 -24.58 -1.56
N HIS A 163 -3.44 -24.84 -0.79
CA HIS A 163 -2.77 -26.13 -0.86
C HIS A 163 -3.84 -27.21 -0.68
N PRO A 164 -3.97 -28.20 -1.59
CA PRO A 164 -4.99 -29.21 -1.47
C PRO A 164 -4.87 -29.82 -0.07
N GLN A 165 -5.91 -29.66 0.75
CA GLN A 165 -5.94 -30.27 2.07
C GLN A 165 -5.67 -31.75 1.84
N ARG A 166 -4.53 -32.22 2.37
CA ARG A 166 -4.16 -33.63 2.27
C ARG A 166 -5.37 -34.40 2.79
N PRO A 167 -5.98 -35.30 1.99
CA PRO A 167 -7.15 -36.03 2.44
C PRO A 167 -6.77 -36.68 3.77
N SER A 168 -7.57 -36.38 4.80
CA SER A 168 -7.44 -37.02 6.11
C SER A 168 -7.35 -38.51 5.86
N ARG A 169 -6.19 -39.10 6.18
CA ARG A 169 -5.94 -40.53 5.99
C ARG A 169 -7.14 -41.27 6.58
N PRO A 170 -7.85 -42.13 5.80
CA PRO A 170 -8.76 -43.05 6.42
C PRO A 170 -7.98 -43.86 7.45
N ASP A 171 -8.59 -44.07 8.60
CA ASP A 171 -8.03 -44.67 9.80
C ASP A 171 -7.47 -46.06 9.49
N ALA A 172 -6.23 -46.10 8.99
CA ALA A 172 -5.52 -47.32 8.67
C ALA A 172 -5.00 -47.87 9.98
N ALA A 173 -5.88 -48.67 10.60
CA ALA A 173 -5.60 -49.77 11.50
C ALA A 173 -4.15 -49.84 12.03
N ARG A 174 -4.04 -49.61 13.34
CA ARG A 174 -2.97 -50.08 14.24
C ARG A 174 -2.21 -51.30 13.71
N HIS A 175 -1.13 -51.12 12.97
CA HIS A 175 -0.10 -52.13 12.82
C HIS A 175 1.24 -51.45 13.13
N SER A 176 1.69 -51.64 14.36
CA SER A 176 3.07 -51.29 14.75
C SER A 176 4.03 -52.11 13.90
N PRO A 177 4.98 -51.50 13.17
CA PRO A 177 6.08 -52.25 12.60
C PRO A 177 7.01 -52.73 13.73
N PRO A 178 7.61 -53.92 13.61
CA PRO A 178 8.52 -54.42 14.63
C PRO A 178 9.74 -53.51 14.76
N LYS A 179 10.11 -53.19 16.02
CA LYS A 179 11.34 -52.46 16.37
C LYS A 179 12.55 -53.19 15.79
N ARG A 180 13.13 -52.68 14.70
CA ARG A 180 14.50 -52.99 14.31
C ARG A 180 15.42 -52.00 15.03
N HIS A 181 16.34 -52.53 15.84
CA HIS A 181 17.45 -51.77 16.38
C HIS A 181 18.28 -51.17 15.23
N PRO A 182 18.63 -49.88 15.25
CA PRO A 182 19.62 -49.36 14.33
C PRO A 182 21.00 -49.91 14.74
N ALA A 183 21.69 -50.53 13.77
CA ALA A 183 23.12 -50.75 13.86
C ALA A 183 23.82 -49.39 13.98
N ARG A 184 24.86 -49.32 14.83
CA ARG A 184 25.78 -48.17 14.90
C ARG A 184 26.29 -47.86 13.50
N VAL A 185 25.98 -46.67 13.01
CA VAL A 185 26.66 -46.06 11.87
C VAL A 185 27.65 -45.08 12.47
N ASP A 186 28.94 -45.31 12.26
CA ASP A 186 29.97 -44.35 12.63
C ASP A 186 29.81 -43.08 11.76
N PRO A 187 30.00 -41.87 12.32
CA PRO A 187 29.82 -40.63 11.58
C PRO A 187 30.91 -40.49 10.49
N PRO A 188 30.57 -40.02 9.28
CA PRO A 188 31.57 -39.71 8.28
C PRO A 188 32.36 -38.46 8.68
N THR A 189 33.68 -38.56 8.64
CA THR A 189 34.62 -37.44 8.74
C THR A 189 34.39 -36.45 7.60
N LEU A 190 34.07 -35.20 7.94
CA LEU A 190 34.05 -34.08 6.99
C LEU A 190 35.49 -33.72 6.59
N PRO A 191 35.82 -33.62 5.28
CA PRO A 191 36.98 -32.88 4.85
C PRO A 191 36.70 -31.37 4.99
N LYS A 192 37.72 -30.66 5.47
CA LYS A 192 37.78 -29.20 5.49
C LYS A 192 38.24 -28.70 4.13
N ASP A 193 37.85 -27.46 3.85
CA ASP A 193 38.32 -26.58 2.78
C ASP A 193 37.70 -26.88 1.40
N GLU A 194 36.86 -25.96 0.90
CA GLU A 194 37.29 -25.03 -0.16
C GLU A 194 36.23 -23.95 -0.38
N GLU A 195 36.74 -22.73 -0.40
CA GLU A 195 36.11 -21.43 -0.45
C GLU A 195 36.11 -20.97 -1.91
N ASP A 196 34.97 -20.87 -2.59
CA ASP A 196 34.84 -20.02 -3.79
C ASP A 196 33.38 -19.83 -4.24
N ARG A 197 32.84 -18.60 -4.16
CA ARG A 197 31.93 -17.92 -5.12
C ARG A 197 31.29 -16.61 -4.59
N PRO A 198 30.82 -15.70 -5.47
CA PRO A 198 31.28 -14.32 -5.48
C PRO A 198 30.29 -13.27 -4.96
N ASP A 199 30.88 -12.14 -4.59
CA ASP A 199 30.44 -10.74 -4.57
C ASP A 199 28.93 -10.42 -4.57
N GLY A 200 28.40 -10.15 -3.38
CA GLY A 200 27.02 -9.71 -3.12
C GLY A 200 26.86 -8.18 -3.08
N ALA A 201 27.30 -7.47 -4.12
CA ALA A 201 27.22 -6.01 -4.16
C ALA A 201 25.83 -5.43 -4.51
N GLU A 202 24.83 -6.25 -4.86
CA GLU A 202 23.54 -5.74 -5.36
C GLU A 202 22.35 -5.77 -4.37
N VAL A 203 22.53 -6.34 -3.17
CA VAL A 203 21.42 -6.45 -2.17
C VAL A 203 21.49 -5.34 -1.10
N ALA A 204 22.57 -4.56 -1.06
CA ALA A 204 22.80 -3.56 -0.02
C ALA A 204 22.04 -2.23 -0.22
N LEU A 205 21.58 -1.92 -1.44
CA LEU A 205 20.96 -0.61 -1.72
C LEU A 205 19.50 -0.52 -1.26
N VAL A 206 18.74 -1.62 -1.30
CA VAL A 206 17.32 -1.65 -0.91
C VAL A 206 17.15 -1.71 0.61
N GLY A 207 18.04 -2.39 1.32
CA GLY A 207 18.00 -2.48 2.80
C GLY A 207 18.31 -1.17 3.53
N ALA A 208 19.14 -0.30 2.93
CA ALA A 208 19.56 0.94 3.57
C ALA A 208 18.49 2.04 3.57
N ALA A 209 17.58 2.03 2.59
CA ALA A 209 16.44 2.96 2.53
C ALA A 209 15.38 2.62 3.59
N LEU A 210 15.12 1.33 3.84
CA LEU A 210 14.11 0.89 4.82
C LEU A 210 14.54 1.14 6.28
N ALA A 211 15.85 1.13 6.57
CA ALA A 211 16.38 1.32 7.92
C ALA A 211 16.35 2.78 8.41
N ARG A 212 16.08 3.76 7.54
CA ARG A 212 15.98 5.19 7.93
C ARG A 212 14.58 5.62 8.38
N LEU A 213 13.55 4.84 8.07
CA LEU A 213 12.15 5.15 8.42
C LEU A 213 11.69 4.61 9.79
N THR A 214 12.48 3.75 10.45
CA THR A 214 12.08 3.08 11.70
C THR A 214 12.75 3.61 12.97
N ARG A 215 13.40 4.78 12.94
CA ARG A 215 13.89 5.41 14.18
C ARG A 215 12.83 6.33 14.80
N PRO A 216 12.28 6.02 15.99
CA PRO A 216 11.50 6.97 16.75
C PRO A 216 12.43 8.07 17.30
N ASN A 217 12.28 9.30 16.82
CA ASN A 217 13.08 10.42 17.32
C ASN A 217 12.47 10.94 18.63
N GLY A 218 12.99 10.43 19.75
CA GLY A 218 12.67 10.92 21.08
C GLY A 218 13.56 12.09 21.50
N ARG A 219 12.89 13.14 22.00
CA ARG A 219 13.36 14.23 22.91
C ARG A 219 14.01 15.47 22.30
N GLY A 220 13.27 16.57 22.42
CA GLY A 220 13.75 17.96 22.33
C GLY A 220 12.83 18.91 23.11
N GLU A 221 13.06 19.00 24.41
CA GLU A 221 12.88 20.15 25.32
C GLU A 221 11.73 21.16 25.11
N GLU A 222 10.72 21.08 25.98
CA GLU A 222 9.78 22.17 26.26
C GLU A 222 10.40 23.13 27.28
N ARG A 223 10.77 24.34 26.83
CA ARG A 223 11.07 25.49 27.69
C ARG A 223 10.20 26.68 27.29
N VAL A 224 9.86 27.45 28.33
CA VAL A 224 9.27 28.81 28.35
C VAL A 224 7.75 28.79 28.14
N ARG A 225 6.91 29.21 29.11
CA ARG A 225 6.79 30.62 29.54
C ARG A 225 6.15 30.77 30.93
N LYS A 226 6.88 31.42 31.84
CA LYS A 226 6.34 32.05 33.05
C LYS A 226 6.39 33.57 32.85
N GLY A 227 5.19 34.17 32.81
CA GLY A 227 4.78 35.54 33.13
C GLY A 227 5.68 36.75 32.87
N VAL A 228 5.11 37.75 32.20
CA VAL A 228 5.21 39.15 32.65
C VAL A 228 3.84 39.82 32.48
N ARG A 229 3.31 40.27 33.61
CA ARG A 229 2.21 41.23 33.76
C ARG A 229 2.82 42.63 33.63
N THR A 230 2.23 43.50 32.81
CA THR A 230 2.29 44.95 33.06
C THR A 230 0.93 45.58 32.75
N ARG A 231 0.40 46.23 33.78
CA ARG A 231 -0.76 47.14 33.78
C ARG A 231 -0.36 48.51 33.20
N GLY A 232 -1.35 49.25 32.75
CA GLY A 232 -1.35 50.71 32.55
C GLY A 232 -2.17 51.04 31.30
N SER A 233 -3.48 51.34 31.39
CA SER A 233 -4.14 52.57 31.87
C SER A 233 -4.08 53.74 30.88
N SER A 234 -5.19 54.51 30.88
CA SER A 234 -5.55 55.76 30.16
C SER A 234 -5.89 55.62 28.66
N GLU A 235 -7.15 55.75 28.23
CA GLU A 235 -8.06 56.93 28.19
C GLU A 235 -7.61 58.07 27.25
N LEU A 236 -8.58 58.54 26.44
CA LEU A 236 -8.68 59.75 25.57
C LEU A 236 -9.10 59.30 24.16
N SER A 237 -10.38 59.27 23.77
CA SER A 237 -11.30 60.40 23.52
C SER A 237 -10.69 61.51 22.66
N GLN A 238 -11.06 61.56 21.38
CA GLN A 238 -11.62 62.74 20.70
C GLN A 238 -11.83 62.45 19.21
N GLY A 239 -13.08 62.63 18.76
CA GLY A 239 -13.35 62.97 17.37
C GLY A 239 -13.09 64.47 17.15
N ASP A 240 -12.77 64.84 15.92
CA ASP A 240 -13.46 65.91 15.20
C ASP A 240 -13.02 65.95 13.73
N ASP A 241 -14.01 66.31 12.93
CA ASP A 241 -14.17 66.51 11.48
C ASP A 241 -13.21 67.57 10.89
N PRO A 242 -13.08 67.70 9.53
CA PRO A 242 -14.15 68.22 8.66
C PRO A 242 -14.49 67.42 7.39
#